data_AF-A0A2D8RF97-F1
#
_entry.id   AF-A0A2D8RF97-F1
#
_cell.length_a   1.000
_cell.length_b   1.000
_cell.length_c   1.000
_cell.angle_alpha   90.00
_cell.angle_beta   90.00
_cell.angle_gamma   90.00
#
_symmetry.space_group_name_H-M   'P 1'
#
loop_
_entity.id
_entity.type
_entity.pdbx_description
1 polymer ?
#
loop_
_entity_poly.entity_id
_entity_poly.type
_entity_poly.pdbx_seq_one_letter_code
_entity_poly.pdbx_strand_id
1 'polypeptide(L)'
;MRSRYTAFVLKDSGYLLDTWHASTRPARLGLKNTPDYCSLQIKSSGSEEHVGWVHFIAIHREEAGFGFLEERSDFRREDGRWYYLKGKTSQGVLKPARNEPCPCGSEKKFKKCCD
;
A
#
# COMPACT_ATOMS: atom_id res chain seq x y z
N MET A 1 3.47 -7.82 2.58
CA MET A 1 2.87 -6.53 2.16
C MET A 1 3.70 -5.75 1.15
N ARG A 2 5.00 -5.47 1.37
CA ARG A 2 5.84 -4.69 0.43
C ARG A 2 5.82 -5.20 -1.03
N SER A 3 5.87 -6.52 -1.22
CA SER A 3 5.76 -7.12 -2.56
C SER A 3 4.39 -6.88 -3.21
N ARG A 4 3.29 -6.95 -2.44
CA ARG A 4 1.94 -6.62 -2.92
C ARG A 4 1.83 -5.15 -3.32
N TYR A 5 2.39 -4.23 -2.53
CA TYR A 5 2.47 -2.82 -2.92
C TYR A 5 3.18 -2.65 -4.26
N THR A 6 4.32 -3.32 -4.45
CA THR A 6 5.06 -3.28 -5.73
C THR A 6 4.20 -3.82 -6.88
N ALA A 7 3.44 -4.89 -6.65
CA ALA A 7 2.51 -5.42 -7.64
C ALA A 7 1.38 -4.43 -8.01
N PHE A 8 0.89 -3.61 -7.06
CA PHE A 8 -0.02 -2.51 -7.40
C PHE A 8 0.66 -1.45 -8.28
N VAL A 9 1.89 -1.04 -7.96
CA VAL A 9 2.65 -0.07 -8.76
C VAL A 9 2.90 -0.59 -10.18
N LEU A 10 3.27 -1.87 -10.31
CA LEU A 10 3.55 -2.53 -11.59
C LEU A 10 2.28 -3.01 -12.32
N LYS A 11 1.10 -2.84 -11.72
CA LYS A 11 -0.18 -3.34 -12.22
C LYS A 11 -0.20 -4.86 -12.48
N ASP A 12 0.51 -5.62 -11.65
CA ASP A 12 0.55 -7.08 -11.70
C ASP A 12 -0.63 -7.68 -10.92
N SER A 13 -1.76 -7.82 -11.62
CA SER A 13 -2.97 -8.43 -11.06
C SER A 13 -2.82 -9.92 -10.75
N GLY A 14 -1.95 -10.63 -11.47
CA GLY A 14 -1.69 -12.05 -11.25
C GLY A 14 -1.06 -12.29 -9.88
N TYR A 15 0.02 -11.58 -9.57
CA TYR A 15 0.66 -11.65 -8.25
C TYR A 15 -0.29 -11.27 -7.11
N LEU A 16 -1.13 -10.25 -7.32
CA LEU A 16 -2.11 -9.81 -6.33
C LEU A 16 -3.17 -10.88 -6.08
N LEU A 17 -3.64 -11.60 -7.09
CA LEU A 17 -4.59 -12.71 -6.96
C LEU A 17 -3.93 -13.95 -6.35
N ASP A 18 -2.69 -14.25 -6.70
CA ASP A 18 -1.95 -15.42 -6.20
C ASP A 18 -1.53 -15.29 -4.73
N THR A 19 -1.42 -14.05 -4.24
CA THR A 19 -1.11 -13.75 -2.83
C THR A 19 -2.33 -13.28 -2.04
N TRP A 20 -3.54 -13.44 -2.58
CA TRP A 20 -4.80 -13.20 -1.88
C TRP A 20 -5.37 -14.53 -1.38
N HIS A 21 -5.82 -14.55 -0.14
CA HIS A 21 -6.42 -15.72 0.46
C HIS A 21 -7.71 -16.11 -0.28
N ALA A 22 -7.88 -17.40 -0.57
CA ALA A 22 -8.98 -17.87 -1.42
C ALA A 22 -10.38 -17.51 -0.91
N SER A 23 -10.55 -17.42 0.42
CA SER A 23 -11.87 -17.10 1.03
C SER A 23 -12.34 -15.67 0.79
N THR A 24 -11.46 -14.73 0.47
CA THR A 24 -11.78 -13.31 0.26
C THR A 24 -11.29 -12.77 -1.08
N ARG A 25 -10.63 -13.61 -1.88
CA ARG A 25 -10.09 -13.25 -3.18
C ARG A 25 -11.20 -12.97 -4.18
N PRO A 26 -11.21 -11.80 -4.84
CA PRO A 26 -12.17 -11.53 -5.91
C PRO A 26 -11.85 -12.41 -7.14
N ALA A 27 -12.88 -12.77 -7.92
CA ALA A 27 -12.71 -13.56 -9.14
C ALA A 27 -11.90 -12.83 -10.22
N ARG A 28 -11.98 -11.50 -10.25
CA ARG A 28 -11.22 -10.62 -11.14
C ARG A 28 -10.80 -9.37 -10.38
N LEU A 29 -9.59 -8.87 -10.67
CA LEU A 29 -9.05 -7.65 -10.08
C LEU A 29 -8.71 -6.64 -11.18
N GLY A 30 -9.47 -5.55 -11.26
CA GLY A 30 -9.22 -4.47 -12.20
C GLY A 30 -8.27 -3.43 -11.61
N LEU A 31 -7.17 -3.15 -12.31
CA LEU A 31 -6.13 -2.18 -11.88
C LEU A 31 -6.08 -0.91 -12.76
N LYS A 32 -7.10 -0.70 -13.61
CA LYS A 32 -7.13 0.43 -14.55
C LYS A 32 -7.13 1.79 -13.82
N ASN A 33 -7.78 1.85 -12.66
CA ASN A 33 -7.93 3.06 -11.85
C ASN A 33 -7.07 3.01 -10.58
N THR A 34 -5.99 2.21 -10.57
CA THR A 34 -5.06 2.18 -9.45
C THR A 34 -4.38 3.55 -9.32
N PRO A 35 -4.35 4.15 -8.11
CA PRO A 35 -3.64 5.41 -7.89
C PRO A 35 -2.18 5.33 -8.31
N ASP A 36 -1.61 6.47 -8.69
CA ASP A 36 -0.17 6.60 -8.98
C ASP A 36 0.64 6.59 -7.67
N TYR A 37 0.78 5.41 -7.09
CA TYR A 37 1.50 5.20 -5.84
C TYR A 37 2.99 5.49 -6.02
N CYS A 38 3.52 6.37 -5.16
CA CYS A 38 4.91 6.81 -5.21
C CYS A 38 5.71 6.49 -3.93
N SER A 39 5.06 6.22 -2.81
CA SER A 39 5.74 5.84 -1.57
C SER A 39 4.94 4.87 -0.71
N LEU A 40 5.65 4.05 0.08
CA LEU A 40 5.10 3.13 1.05
C LEU A 40 5.79 3.31 2.40
N GLN A 41 5.02 3.55 3.45
CA GLN A 41 5.48 3.64 4.82
C GLN A 41 4.86 2.53 5.66
N ILE A 42 5.68 1.62 6.20
CA ILE A 42 5.20 0.63 7.18
C ILE A 42 5.22 1.30 8.56
N LYS A 43 4.06 1.39 9.22
CA LYS A 43 3.93 1.96 10.56
C LYS A 43 4.19 0.93 11.64
N SER A 44 3.61 -0.26 11.49
CA SER A 44 3.83 -1.38 12.39
C SER A 44 3.43 -2.70 11.72
N SER A 45 3.93 -3.81 12.25
CA SER A 45 3.59 -5.16 11.80
C SER A 45 3.79 -6.16 12.92
N GLY A 46 3.05 -7.26 12.89
CA GLY A 46 3.21 -8.35 13.84
C GLY A 46 2.71 -9.66 13.26
N SER A 47 3.08 -10.76 13.90
CA SER A 47 2.59 -12.09 13.56
C SER A 47 2.62 -13.02 14.76
N GLU A 48 1.64 -13.89 14.83
CA GLU A 48 1.52 -14.95 15.83
C GLU A 48 1.04 -16.22 15.11
N GLU A 49 1.81 -17.30 15.23
CA GLU A 49 1.58 -18.59 14.56
C GLU A 49 1.29 -18.48 13.05
N HIS A 50 0.00 -18.48 12.68
CA HIS A 50 -0.52 -18.47 11.32
C HIS A 50 -1.27 -17.18 10.98
N VAL A 51 -1.30 -16.20 11.88
CA VAL A 51 -1.94 -14.89 11.67
C VAL A 51 -0.86 -13.80 11.66
N GLY A 52 -1.01 -12.84 10.78
CA GLY A 52 -0.14 -11.69 10.68
C GLY A 52 -0.92 -10.44 10.37
N TRP A 53 -0.34 -9.28 10.66
CA TRP A 53 -0.96 -8.01 10.32
C TRP A 53 0.11 -6.98 9.97
N VAL A 54 -0.27 -6.02 9.12
CA VAL A 54 0.59 -4.90 8.72
C VAL A 54 -0.25 -3.63 8.69
N HIS A 55 0.22 -2.59 9.38
CA HIS A 55 -0.31 -1.24 9.30
C HIS A 55 0.64 -0.37 8.47
N PHE A 56 0.13 0.20 7.38
CA PHE A 56 0.94 0.99 6.46
C PHE A 56 0.19 2.21 5.91
N ILE A 57 0.95 3.15 5.35
CA ILE A 57 0.45 4.26 4.54
C ILE A 57 1.08 4.15 3.16
N ALA A 58 0.26 4.06 2.11
CA ALA A 58 0.67 4.20 0.73
C ALA A 58 0.31 5.61 0.24
N ILE A 59 1.29 6.33 -0.30
CA ILE A 59 1.13 7.70 -0.79
C ILE A 59 1.06 7.65 -2.31
N HIS A 60 0.14 8.40 -2.89
CA HIS A 60 -0.02 8.54 -4.33
C HIS A 60 -0.07 10.00 -4.76
N ARG A 61 0.24 10.24 -6.03
CA ARG A 61 0.11 11.56 -6.65
C ARG A 61 -1.34 11.84 -7.03
N GLU A 62 -1.73 13.10 -6.94
CA GLU A 62 -2.98 13.66 -7.43
C GLU A 62 -2.70 14.96 -8.19
N GLU A 63 -3.65 15.44 -9.00
CA GLU A 63 -3.49 16.69 -9.75
C GLU A 63 -3.15 17.90 -8.85
N ALA A 64 -3.72 17.94 -7.64
CA ALA A 64 -3.55 19.02 -6.69
C ALA A 64 -2.52 18.72 -5.58
N GLY A 65 -1.74 17.64 -5.68
CA GLY A 65 -0.71 17.29 -4.70
C GLY A 65 -0.60 15.79 -4.43
N PHE A 66 -0.81 15.39 -3.17
CA PHE A 66 -0.66 14.01 -2.73
C PHE A 66 -1.90 13.53 -1.99
N GLY A 67 -2.30 12.29 -2.27
CA GLY A 67 -3.25 11.54 -1.47
C GLY A 67 -2.54 10.43 -0.70
N PHE A 68 -3.22 9.89 0.30
CA PHE A 68 -2.76 8.73 1.03
C PHE A 68 -3.87 7.69 1.21
N LEU A 69 -3.45 6.44 1.25
CA LEU A 69 -4.22 5.29 1.71
C LEU A 69 -3.53 4.72 2.94
N GLU A 70 -4.17 4.81 4.09
CA GLU A 70 -3.75 4.15 5.31
C GLU A 70 -4.56 2.87 5.49
N GLU A 71 -3.88 1.75 5.70
CA GLU A 71 -4.55 0.46 5.85
C GLU A 71 -3.92 -0.38 6.96
N ARG A 72 -4.78 -1.04 7.73
CA ARG A 72 -4.41 -2.18 8.56
C ARG A 72 -4.90 -3.45 7.90
N SER A 73 -3.97 -4.23 7.36
CA SER A 73 -4.23 -5.48 6.66
C SER A 73 -3.95 -6.68 7.56
N ASP A 74 -4.83 -7.68 7.49
CA ASP A 74 -4.66 -9.00 8.08
C ASP A 74 -4.16 -10.00 7.04
N PHE A 75 -3.30 -10.91 7.47
CA PHE A 75 -2.70 -11.97 6.67
C PHE A 75 -2.88 -13.33 7.37
N ARG A 76 -2.97 -14.39 6.56
CA ARG A 76 -2.96 -15.78 7.02
C ARG A 76 -1.75 -16.51 6.42
N ARG A 77 -1.08 -17.34 7.21
CA ARG A 77 0.02 -18.21 6.75
C ARG A 77 -0.47 -19.64 6.59
N GLU A 78 -0.42 -20.14 5.36
CA GLU A 78 -0.80 -21.51 4.99
C GLU A 78 0.34 -22.14 4.21
N ASP A 79 0.75 -23.36 4.58
CA ASP A 79 1.86 -24.10 3.96
C ASP A 79 3.14 -23.25 3.79
N GLY A 80 3.46 -22.45 4.81
CA GLY A 80 4.64 -21.58 4.84
C GLY A 80 4.51 -20.29 4.01
N ARG A 81 3.39 -20.06 3.31
CA ARG A 81 3.15 -18.86 2.49
C ARG A 81 2.12 -17.93 3.12
N TRP A 82 2.37 -16.63 3.04
CA TRP A 82 1.47 -15.58 3.53
C TRP A 82 0.49 -15.13 2.45
N TYR A 83 -0.79 -15.02 2.82
CA TYR A 83 -1.89 -14.56 1.98
C TYR A 83 -2.60 -13.38 2.61
N TYR A 84 -2.88 -12.36 1.81
CA TYR A 84 -3.71 -11.23 2.22
C TYR A 84 -5.14 -11.70 2.44
N LEU A 85 -5.71 -11.41 3.62
CA LEU A 85 -7.06 -11.80 3.96
C LEU A 85 -8.04 -10.65 3.77
N LYS A 86 -7.80 -9.54 4.46
CA LYS A 86 -8.66 -8.34 4.41
C LYS A 86 -7.90 -7.17 5.00
N GLY A 87 -8.43 -5.97 4.84
CA GLY A 87 -7.90 -4.80 5.51
C GLY A 87 -8.96 -3.74 5.74
N LYS A 88 -8.69 -2.87 6.71
CA LYS A 88 -9.49 -1.68 6.97
C LYS A 88 -8.71 -0.48 6.45
N THR A 89 -9.31 0.25 5.52
CA THR A 89 -8.69 1.38 4.83
C THR A 89 -9.29 2.71 5.28
N SER A 90 -8.45 3.72 5.40
CA SER A 90 -8.80 5.14 5.45
C SER A 90 -8.02 5.86 4.35
N GLN A 91 -8.58 6.91 3.76
CA GLN A 91 -7.94 7.66 2.70
C GLN A 91 -8.15 9.16 2.92
N GLY A 92 -7.25 9.97 2.36
CA GLY A 92 -7.37 11.42 2.43
C GLY A 92 -6.30 12.16 1.67
N VAL A 93 -6.35 13.48 1.76
CA VAL A 93 -5.38 14.38 1.12
C VAL A 93 -4.22 14.64 2.08
N LEU A 94 -3.01 14.60 1.56
CA LEU A 94 -1.78 14.93 2.27
C LEU A 94 -1.31 16.33 1.88
N LYS A 95 -1.14 17.21 2.87
CA LYS A 95 -0.67 18.59 2.69
C LYS A 95 0.67 18.79 3.41
N PRO A 96 1.80 18.33 2.83
CA PRO A 96 3.11 18.50 3.44
C PRO A 96 3.48 19.99 3.55
N ALA A 97 4.06 20.40 4.66
CA ALA A 97 4.60 21.75 4.78
C ALA A 97 5.85 21.92 3.90
N ARG A 98 6.12 23.14 3.42
CA ARG A 98 7.21 23.44 2.46
C ARG A 98 8.58 22.87 2.84
N ASN A 99 8.90 22.80 4.14
CA ASN A 99 10.20 22.33 4.63
C ASN A 99 10.19 20.88 5.13
N GLU A 100 9.05 20.20 5.13
CA GLU A 100 8.96 18.78 5.49
C GLU A 100 9.55 17.89 4.39
N PRO A 101 9.94 16.64 4.72
CA PRO A 101 10.32 15.65 3.71
C PRO A 101 9.23 15.47 2.66
N CYS A 102 9.64 15.34 1.39
CA CYS A 102 8.70 15.18 0.29
C CYS A 102 7.98 13.82 0.39
N PRO A 103 6.64 13.79 0.28
CA PRO A 103 5.87 12.55 0.36
C PRO A 103 6.20 11.49 -0.70
N CYS A 104 6.83 11.89 -1.81
CA CYS A 104 7.22 10.95 -2.86
C CYS A 104 8.36 9.98 -2.45
N GLY A 105 8.94 10.14 -1.25
CA GLY A 105 9.99 9.25 -0.75
C GLY A 105 11.40 9.58 -1.23
N SER A 106 11.62 10.74 -1.86
CA SER A 106 12.93 11.18 -2.37
C SER A 106 13.92 11.68 -1.31
N GLU A 107 13.51 11.72 -0.04
CA GLU A 107 14.26 12.29 1.11
C GLU A 107 14.54 13.82 1.03
N LYS A 108 14.25 14.47 -0.10
CA LYS A 108 14.38 15.93 -0.27
C LYS A 108 13.25 16.67 0.46
N LYS A 109 13.49 17.94 0.83
CA LYS A 109 12.41 18.84 1.30
C LYS A 109 11.36 19.04 0.21
N PHE A 110 10.09 19.14 0.58
CA PHE A 110 8.97 19.24 -0.37
C PHE A 110 9.18 20.36 -1.40
N LYS A 111 9.55 21.57 -0.96
CA LYS A 111 9.84 22.73 -1.82
C LYS A 111 11.02 22.58 -2.82
N LYS A 112 11.72 21.45 -2.81
CA LYS A 112 12.92 21.17 -3.62
C LYS A 112 12.81 19.84 -4.37
N CYS A 113 11.61 19.27 -4.50
CA CYS A 113 11.46 17.92 -5.04
C CYS A 113 10.40 17.79 -6.14
N CYS A 114 9.13 17.77 -5.75
CA CYS A 114 8.01 17.60 -6.67
C CYS A 114 7.46 19.00 -6.88
N ASP A 115 7.94 19.66 -7.92
CA ASP A 115 7.41 20.93 -8.44
C ASP A 115 6.24 20.65 -9.38
#